data_AF-A0A498M5E0-F1
#
_entry.id   AF-A0A498M5E0-F1
#
_cell.length_a   1.000
_cell.length_b   1.000
_cell.length_c   1.000
_cell.angle_alpha   90.00
_cell.angle_beta   90.00
_cell.angle_gamma   90.00
#
_symmetry.space_group_name_H-M   'P 1'
#
loop_
_entity.id
_entity.type
_entity.pdbx_description
1 polymer ?
#
loop_
_entity_poly.entity_id
_entity_poly.type
_entity_poly.pdbx_seq_one_letter_code
_entity_poly.pdbx_strand_id
1 'polypeptide(L)'
;MYGSSINNQGIESWWSIFRKGRSQFWMELFADLREAGYFNGSHEHQCLLRYCFGDVIQKDLDECVRLWNSHRIRHSRTAACPGGVPNELYYLPHRFGSRDCGFQIEQAELDALLEASLSMTPCGDPNMQEYLDFAMEHNQLQMPENWESASELYMKLKEMAQI
;
A
#
# COMPACT_ATOMS: atom_id res chain seq x y z
N MET A 1 -12.39 24.46 -1.43
CA MET A 1 -11.10 25.19 -1.50
C MET A 1 -10.28 24.55 -2.61
N TYR A 2 -10.10 25.19 -3.77
CA TYR A 2 -9.21 24.71 -4.83
C TYR A 2 -7.88 25.46 -4.72
N GLY A 3 -6.81 24.78 -4.34
CA GLY A 3 -5.45 25.32 -4.34
C GLY A 3 -4.81 25.20 -5.74
N SER A 4 -3.92 26.13 -6.09
CA SER A 4 -3.17 26.07 -7.35
C SER A 4 -2.12 24.94 -7.33
N SER A 5 -1.99 24.20 -8.44
CA SER A 5 -1.09 23.04 -8.65
C SER A 5 0.41 23.32 -8.40
N ILE A 6 0.79 24.59 -8.29
CA ILE A 6 2.18 25.04 -8.06
C ILE A 6 2.68 24.66 -6.65
N ASN A 7 1.78 24.48 -5.68
CA ASN A 7 2.15 24.12 -4.31
C ASN A 7 2.28 22.61 -4.07
N ASN A 8 1.82 21.78 -5.02
CA ASN A 8 1.79 20.31 -4.89
C ASN A 8 2.99 19.61 -5.55
N GLN A 9 3.96 20.38 -6.05
CA GLN A 9 5.07 19.88 -6.87
C GLN A 9 5.92 18.82 -6.16
N GLY A 10 6.11 18.94 -4.84
CA GLY A 10 6.85 17.95 -4.06
C GLY A 10 6.13 16.59 -3.99
N ILE A 11 4.82 16.62 -3.75
CA ILE A 11 3.97 15.43 -3.68
C ILE A 11 3.87 14.79 -5.07
N GLU A 12 3.64 15.60 -6.12
CA GLU A 12 3.59 15.12 -7.51
C GLU A 12 4.92 14.50 -7.97
N SER A 13 6.06 15.10 -7.60
CA SER A 13 7.38 14.53 -7.88
C SER A 13 7.56 13.19 -7.19
N TRP A 14 7.14 13.07 -5.94
CA TRP A 14 7.18 11.80 -5.22
C TRP A 14 6.30 10.73 -5.87
N TRP A 15 5.05 11.04 -6.23
CA TRP A 15 4.17 10.11 -6.95
C TRP A 15 4.79 9.62 -8.26
N SER A 16 5.52 10.48 -8.98
CA SER A 16 6.26 10.08 -10.18
C SER A 16 7.37 9.07 -9.88
N ILE A 17 8.12 9.29 -8.79
CA ILE A 17 9.18 8.38 -8.34
C ILE A 17 8.59 7.05 -7.89
N PHE A 18 7.55 7.07 -7.05
CA PHE A 18 6.88 5.87 -6.55
C PHE A 18 6.33 5.03 -7.71
N ARG A 19 5.69 5.70 -8.68
CA ARG A 19 5.18 5.02 -9.86
C ARG A 19 6.27 4.34 -10.65
N LYS A 20 7.32 5.07 -11.04
CA LYS A 20 8.42 4.53 -11.86
C LYS A 20 9.23 3.45 -11.14
N GLY A 21 9.33 3.53 -9.82
CA GLY A 21 10.20 2.67 -9.03
C GLY A 21 9.54 1.42 -8.46
N ARG A 22 8.23 1.45 -8.19
CA ARG A 22 7.53 0.34 -7.52
C ARG A 22 6.14 0.06 -8.10
N SER A 23 5.24 1.05 -8.08
CA SER A 23 3.82 0.75 -8.34
C SER A 23 3.51 0.33 -9.77
N GLN A 24 4.35 0.72 -10.74
CA GLN A 24 4.17 0.34 -12.15
C GLN A 24 4.19 -1.18 -12.34
N PHE A 25 5.05 -1.90 -11.60
CA PHE A 25 5.10 -3.37 -11.64
C PHE A 25 3.75 -3.99 -11.27
N TRP A 26 3.16 -3.59 -10.15
CA TRP A 26 1.87 -4.09 -9.70
C TRP A 26 0.74 -3.78 -10.69
N MET A 27 0.77 -2.57 -11.27
CA MET A 27 -0.20 -2.18 -12.30
C MET A 27 -0.11 -3.08 -13.54
N GLU A 28 1.10 -3.38 -14.00
CA GLU A 28 1.35 -4.26 -15.14
C GLU A 28 0.93 -5.70 -14.82
N LEU A 29 1.33 -6.25 -13.67
CA LEU A 29 0.94 -7.59 -13.24
C LEU A 29 -0.58 -7.79 -13.22
N PHE A 30 -1.32 -6.84 -12.64
CA PHE A 30 -2.78 -6.93 -12.59
C PHE A 30 -3.46 -6.62 -13.93
N ALA A 31 -2.82 -5.81 -14.78
CA ALA A 31 -3.28 -5.62 -16.16
C ALA A 31 -3.15 -6.92 -16.96
N ASP A 32 -2.01 -7.62 -16.84
CA ASP A 32 -1.76 -8.90 -17.50
C ASP A 32 -2.76 -9.98 -17.04
N LEU A 33 -3.04 -10.05 -15.73
CA LEU A 33 -4.07 -10.96 -15.19
C LEU A 33 -5.46 -10.69 -15.79
N ARG A 34 -5.81 -9.42 -15.98
CA ARG A 34 -7.07 -9.04 -16.63
C ARG A 34 -7.08 -9.38 -18.11
N GLU A 35 -6.01 -9.06 -18.83
CA GLU A 35 -5.89 -9.28 -20.28
C GLU A 35 -5.87 -10.78 -20.63
N ALA A 36 -5.29 -11.62 -19.78
CA ALA A 36 -5.34 -13.07 -19.89
C ALA A 36 -6.72 -13.67 -19.52
N GLY A 37 -7.67 -12.86 -19.03
CA GLY A 37 -9.00 -13.29 -18.64
C GLY A 37 -9.11 -13.93 -17.25
N TYR A 38 -8.05 -13.88 -16.45
CA TYR A 38 -8.05 -14.40 -15.07
C TYR A 38 -8.70 -13.45 -14.07
N PHE A 39 -8.75 -12.16 -14.39
CA PHE A 39 -9.40 -11.14 -13.57
C PHE A 39 -10.48 -10.38 -14.35
N ASN A 40 -11.72 -10.38 -13.86
CA ASN A 40 -12.84 -9.69 -14.50
C ASN A 40 -13.35 -8.45 -13.71
N GLY A 41 -12.81 -8.21 -12.51
CA GLY A 41 -13.23 -7.10 -11.65
C GLY A 41 -14.49 -7.34 -10.81
N SER A 42 -15.05 -8.56 -10.79
CA SER A 42 -16.17 -8.90 -9.92
C SER A 42 -15.80 -8.77 -8.44
N HIS A 43 -16.81 -8.76 -7.57
CA HIS A 43 -16.60 -8.69 -6.13
C HIS A 43 -15.74 -9.85 -5.63
N GLU A 44 -16.00 -11.06 -6.11
CA GLU A 44 -15.29 -12.28 -5.76
C GLU A 44 -13.82 -12.20 -6.19
N HIS A 45 -13.55 -11.77 -7.42
CA HIS A 45 -12.17 -11.61 -7.90
C HIS A 45 -11.41 -10.51 -7.15
N GLN A 46 -12.07 -9.40 -6.81
CA GLN A 46 -11.46 -8.33 -6.02
C GLN A 46 -11.10 -8.82 -4.62
N CYS A 47 -12.02 -9.53 -3.97
CA CYS A 47 -11.79 -10.06 -2.64
C CYS A 47 -10.67 -11.13 -2.69
N LEU A 48 -10.64 -12.00 -3.71
CA LEU A 48 -9.59 -13.02 -3.87
C LEU A 48 -8.22 -12.37 -4.11
N LEU A 49 -8.17 -11.31 -4.93
CA LEU A 49 -6.95 -10.56 -5.18
C LEU A 49 -6.45 -9.90 -3.90
N ARG A 50 -7.33 -9.26 -3.12
CA ARG A 50 -6.98 -8.68 -1.81
C ARG A 50 -6.45 -9.75 -0.84
N TYR A 51 -7.09 -10.92 -0.77
CA TYR A 51 -6.64 -12.02 0.07
C TYR A 51 -5.23 -12.50 -0.29
N CYS A 52 -4.95 -12.73 -1.58
CA CYS A 52 -3.69 -13.31 -2.03
C CYS A 52 -2.54 -12.27 -2.04
N PHE A 53 -2.82 -11.03 -2.44
CA PHE A 53 -1.78 -10.02 -2.67
C PHE A 53 -1.66 -8.99 -1.55
N GLY A 54 -2.64 -8.88 -0.64
CA GLY A 54 -2.72 -7.82 0.36
C GLY A 54 -1.44 -7.70 1.19
N ASP A 55 -1.00 -8.80 1.81
CA ASP A 55 0.20 -8.81 2.65
C ASP A 55 1.49 -8.55 1.86
N VAL A 56 1.56 -9.05 0.62
CA VAL A 56 2.75 -8.86 -0.24
C VAL A 56 2.86 -7.39 -0.66
N ILE A 57 1.74 -6.77 -1.04
CA ILE A 57 1.67 -5.35 -1.35
C ILE A 57 1.97 -4.52 -0.10
N GLN A 58 1.42 -4.88 1.06
CA GLN A 58 1.68 -4.15 2.31
C GLN A 58 3.17 -4.18 2.66
N LYS A 59 3.83 -5.34 2.55
CA LYS A 59 5.28 -5.46 2.74
C LYS A 59 6.08 -4.55 1.80
N ASP A 60 5.70 -4.49 0.52
CA ASP A 60 6.34 -3.60 -0.46
C ASP A 60 6.12 -2.12 -0.14
N LEU A 61 4.91 -1.75 0.30
CA LEU A 61 4.58 -0.39 0.73
C LEU A 61 5.36 0.02 1.99
N ASP A 62 5.44 -0.86 2.99
CA ASP A 62 6.19 -0.63 4.23
C ASP A 62 7.68 -0.42 3.94
N GLU A 63 8.24 -1.22 3.02
CA GLU A 63 9.61 -1.02 2.60
C GLU A 63 9.78 0.31 1.85
N CYS A 64 8.85 0.68 0.98
CA CYS A 64 8.85 1.97 0.30
C CYS A 64 8.85 3.13 1.31
N VAL A 65 7.98 3.08 2.33
CA VAL A 65 7.91 4.06 3.41
C VAL A 65 9.24 4.12 4.15
N ARG A 66 9.81 2.98 4.54
CA ARG A 66 11.08 2.91 5.26
C ARG A 66 12.23 3.52 4.45
N LEU A 67 12.37 3.14 3.19
CA LEU A 67 13.42 3.63 2.30
C LEU A 67 13.26 5.13 2.03
N TRP A 68 12.05 5.56 1.69
CA TRP A 68 11.77 6.96 1.42
C TRP A 68 11.97 7.82 2.66
N ASN A 69 11.52 7.40 3.84
CA ASN A 69 11.65 8.25 5.02
C ASN A 69 13.07 8.28 5.61
N SER A 70 13.94 7.34 5.20
CA SER A 70 15.33 7.25 5.66
C SER A 70 16.35 7.80 4.66
N HIS A 71 15.98 8.00 3.38
CA HIS A 71 16.93 8.52 2.39
C HIS A 71 17.26 9.99 2.66
N ARG A 72 18.45 10.42 2.22
CA ARG A 72 18.88 11.81 2.35
C ARG A 72 18.56 12.59 1.08
N ILE A 73 17.67 13.57 1.20
CA ILE A 73 17.38 14.54 0.14
C ILE A 73 18.51 15.57 0.10
N ARG A 74 19.12 15.74 -1.09
CA ARG A 74 20.15 16.75 -1.29
C ARG A 74 19.54 18.15 -1.25
N HIS A 75 20.18 19.05 -0.51
CA HIS A 75 19.77 20.46 -0.51
C HIS A 75 19.98 21.10 -1.89
N SER A 76 18.98 21.85 -2.35
CA SER A 76 19.05 22.68 -3.56
C SER A 76 18.84 24.14 -3.21
N ARG A 77 19.66 25.04 -3.78
CA ARG A 77 19.59 26.49 -3.53
C ARG A 77 18.28 27.13 -4.00
N THR A 78 17.59 26.50 -4.94
CA THR A 78 16.33 26.99 -5.52
C THR A 78 15.10 26.34 -4.90
N ALA A 79 15.29 25.29 -4.08
CA ALA A 79 14.18 24.60 -3.45
C ALA A 79 13.74 25.34 -2.19
N ALA A 80 12.42 25.52 -2.04
CA ALA A 80 11.83 26.07 -0.82
C ALA A 80 11.96 25.12 0.38
N CYS A 81 12.06 23.81 0.14
CA CYS A 81 12.18 22.80 1.18
C CYS A 81 13.63 22.55 1.59
N PRO A 82 13.91 22.35 2.90
CA PRO A 82 15.24 22.00 3.37
C PRO A 82 15.67 20.62 2.85
N GLY A 83 16.97 20.45 2.62
CA GLY A 83 17.54 19.13 2.40
C GLY A 83 17.75 18.41 3.72
N GLY A 84 17.74 17.08 3.73
CA GLY A 84 17.84 16.29 4.94
C GLY A 84 17.21 14.91 4.78
N VAL A 85 17.17 14.15 5.88
CA VAL A 85 16.43 12.89 5.94
C VAL A 85 14.97 13.21 6.33
N PRO A 86 13.95 12.76 5.58
CA PRO A 86 12.56 13.12 5.87
C PRO A 86 12.13 12.85 7.31
N ASN A 87 12.50 11.70 7.89
CA ASN A 87 12.23 11.42 9.31
C ASN A 87 12.89 12.45 10.24
N GLU A 88 14.13 12.86 9.99
CA GLU A 88 14.79 13.88 10.81
C GLU A 88 14.11 15.25 10.65
N LEU A 89 13.72 15.61 9.43
CA LEU A 89 13.01 16.86 9.15
C LEU A 89 11.65 16.91 9.85
N TYR A 90 10.94 15.78 9.91
CA TYR A 90 9.63 15.66 10.52
C TYR A 90 9.70 15.61 12.05
N TYR A 91 10.51 14.71 12.63
CA TYR A 91 10.56 14.50 14.08
C TYR A 91 11.46 15.52 14.82
N LEU A 92 12.43 16.14 14.15
CA LEU A 92 13.39 17.06 14.77
C LEU A 92 13.45 18.42 14.05
N PRO A 93 12.33 19.11 13.82
CA PRO A 93 12.29 20.33 13.00
C PRO A 93 13.18 21.46 13.56
N HIS A 94 13.35 21.50 14.89
CA HIS A 94 14.19 22.47 15.59
C HIS A 94 15.68 22.40 15.16
N ARG A 95 16.18 21.23 14.72
CA ARG A 95 17.55 21.07 14.22
C ARG A 95 17.78 21.75 12.87
N PHE A 96 16.71 22.09 12.16
CA PHE A 96 16.73 22.67 10.81
C PHE A 96 16.15 24.09 10.80
N GLY A 97 16.09 24.77 11.96
CA GLY A 97 15.51 26.11 12.07
C GLY A 97 14.01 26.17 11.72
N SER A 98 13.34 25.02 11.77
CA SER A 98 11.93 24.85 11.42
C SER A 98 11.10 24.54 12.67
N ARG A 99 9.77 24.52 12.54
CA ARG A 99 8.84 24.21 13.63
C ARG A 99 7.90 23.08 13.22
N ASP A 100 7.34 22.41 14.22
CA ASP A 100 6.23 21.49 14.00
C ASP A 100 4.97 22.28 13.60
N CYS A 101 4.34 21.84 12.52
CA CYS A 101 3.10 22.40 11.97
C CYS A 101 1.96 21.37 11.98
N GLY A 102 2.15 20.22 12.62
CA GLY A 102 1.14 19.19 12.79
C GLY A 102 -0.02 19.66 13.68
N PHE A 103 -1.17 19.06 13.47
CA PHE A 103 -2.33 19.21 14.34
C PHE A 103 -2.33 18.08 15.36
N GLN A 104 -2.67 18.38 16.61
CA GLN A 104 -2.89 17.35 17.62
C GLN A 104 -4.19 16.62 17.27
N ILE A 105 -4.11 15.29 17.18
CA ILE A 105 -5.26 14.42 16.96
C ILE A 105 -5.65 13.85 18.32
N GLU A 106 -6.94 13.80 18.63
CA GLU A 106 -7.40 13.24 19.89
C GLU A 106 -7.15 11.73 19.92
N GLN A 107 -6.72 11.19 21.07
CA GLN A 107 -6.44 9.75 21.18
C GLN A 107 -7.66 8.89 20.85
N ALA A 108 -8.86 9.35 21.22
CA ALA A 108 -10.11 8.66 20.88
C ALA A 108 -10.35 8.57 19.37
N GLU A 109 -9.92 9.57 18.59
CA GLU A 109 -10.02 9.53 17.12
C GLU A 109 -9.03 8.50 16.52
N LEU A 110 -7.82 8.41 17.09
CA LEU A 110 -6.84 7.40 16.70
C LEU A 110 -7.33 5.99 17.04
N ASP A 111 -7.86 5.79 18.25
CA ASP A 111 -8.38 4.50 18.68
C ASP A 111 -9.56 4.06 17.80
N ALA A 112 -10.48 4.98 17.47
CA ALA A 112 -11.59 4.69 16.58
C ALA A 112 -11.14 4.26 15.16
N LEU A 113 -10.06 4.85 14.63
CA LEU A 113 -9.48 4.44 13.34
C LEU A 113 -8.88 3.04 13.39
N LEU A 114 -8.19 2.71 14.49
CA LEU A 114 -7.61 1.38 14.69
C LEU A 114 -8.70 0.32 14.79
N GLU A 115 -9.72 0.54 15.62
CA GLU A 115 -10.87 -0.37 15.75
C GLU A 115 -11.60 -0.57 14.42
N ALA A 116 -11.78 0.50 13.64
CA ALA A 116 -12.36 0.40 12.30
C ALA A 116 -11.49 -0.45 11.36
N SER A 117 -10.17 -0.32 11.42
CA SER A 117 -9.25 -1.12 10.59
C SER A 117 -9.24 -2.61 10.96
N LEU A 118 -9.36 -2.92 12.27
CA LEU A 118 -9.44 -4.30 12.76
C LEU A 118 -10.75 -4.99 12.39
N SER A 119 -11.82 -4.22 12.17
CA SER A 119 -13.11 -4.74 11.71
C SER A 119 -13.13 -5.16 10.24
N MET A 120 -12.12 -4.76 9.46
CA MET A 120 -12.03 -5.09 8.04
C MET A 120 -11.29 -6.42 7.87
N THR A 121 -11.93 -7.39 7.24
CA THR A 121 -11.24 -8.64 6.87
C THR A 121 -10.22 -8.38 5.74
N PRO A 122 -9.12 -9.15 5.67
CA PRO A 122 -8.10 -8.99 4.62
C PRO A 122 -8.67 -8.94 3.20
N CYS A 123 -9.66 -9.79 2.90
CA CYS A 123 -10.31 -9.79 1.59
C CYS A 123 -11.43 -8.73 1.43
N GLY A 124 -11.85 -8.07 2.52
CA GLY A 124 -12.90 -7.05 2.57
C GLY A 124 -14.33 -7.60 2.64
N ASP A 125 -14.50 -8.92 2.68
CA ASP A 125 -15.80 -9.61 2.82
C ASP A 125 -15.68 -10.78 3.82
N PRO A 126 -16.39 -10.76 4.96
CA PRO A 126 -16.25 -11.80 5.97
C PRO A 126 -16.60 -13.21 5.51
N ASN A 127 -17.62 -13.38 4.67
CA ASN A 127 -18.05 -14.69 4.20
C ASN A 127 -17.02 -15.27 3.22
N MET A 128 -16.49 -14.42 2.34
CA MET A 128 -15.45 -14.82 1.39
C MET A 128 -14.14 -15.13 2.13
N GLN A 129 -13.80 -14.34 3.16
CA GLN A 129 -12.66 -14.60 4.03
C GLN A 129 -12.73 -15.99 4.66
N GLU A 130 -13.86 -16.32 5.31
CA GLU A 130 -14.06 -17.62 5.97
C GLU A 130 -13.94 -18.80 4.98
N TYR A 131 -14.51 -18.65 3.78
CA TYR A 131 -14.37 -19.65 2.72
C TYR A 131 -12.90 -19.85 2.29
N LEU A 132 -12.15 -18.77 2.08
CA LEU A 132 -10.75 -18.87 1.66
C LEU A 132 -9.86 -19.42 2.78
N ASP A 133 -10.08 -19.00 4.02
CA ASP A 133 -9.34 -19.53 5.17
C ASP A 133 -9.56 -21.05 5.28
N PHE A 134 -10.80 -21.52 5.13
CA PHE A 134 -11.11 -22.94 5.07
C PHE A 134 -10.41 -23.64 3.88
N ALA A 135 -10.44 -23.04 2.69
CA ALA A 135 -9.77 -23.60 1.51
C ALA A 135 -8.25 -23.70 1.69
N MET A 136 -7.63 -22.70 2.32
CA MET A 136 -6.21 -22.69 2.65
C MET A 136 -5.85 -23.83 3.60
N GLU A 137 -6.59 -23.97 4.71
CA GLU A 137 -6.36 -25.01 5.71
C GLU A 137 -6.57 -26.42 5.14
N HIS A 138 -7.68 -26.63 4.42
CA HIS A 138 -8.03 -27.93 3.87
C HIS A 138 -7.00 -28.43 2.84
N ASN A 139 -6.46 -27.51 2.03
CA ASN A 139 -5.48 -27.82 0.99
C ASN A 139 -4.02 -27.62 1.45
N GLN A 140 -3.80 -27.30 2.74
CA GLN A 140 -2.47 -27.08 3.34
C GLN A 140 -1.64 -26.01 2.58
N LEU A 141 -2.31 -24.99 2.05
CA LEU A 141 -1.69 -23.90 1.34
C LEU A 141 -1.06 -22.92 2.33
N GLN A 142 -0.08 -22.14 1.85
CA GLN A 142 0.64 -21.17 2.66
C GLN A 142 0.41 -19.76 2.11
N MET A 143 0.40 -18.78 3.02
CA MET A 143 0.35 -17.39 2.62
C MET A 143 1.59 -16.99 1.82
N PRO A 144 1.44 -16.18 0.77
CA PRO A 144 2.53 -15.89 -0.15
C PRO A 144 3.50 -14.87 0.45
N GLU A 145 4.77 -15.00 0.06
CA GLU A 145 5.84 -14.10 0.50
C GLU A 145 6.26 -13.08 -0.58
N ASN A 146 5.96 -13.39 -1.84
CA ASN A 146 6.34 -12.61 -3.01
C ASN A 146 5.23 -12.64 -4.07
N TRP A 147 5.40 -11.86 -5.12
CA TRP A 147 4.41 -11.74 -6.18
C TRP A 147 4.20 -13.04 -6.96
N GLU A 148 5.24 -13.87 -7.14
CA GLU A 148 5.12 -15.17 -7.81
C GLU A 148 4.19 -16.10 -7.04
N SER A 149 4.50 -16.34 -5.76
CA SER A 149 3.68 -17.19 -4.87
C SER A 149 2.26 -16.65 -4.69
N ALA A 150 2.08 -15.33 -4.67
CA ALA A 150 0.75 -14.72 -4.61
C ALA A 150 -0.06 -14.99 -5.88
N SER A 151 0.60 -14.95 -7.04
CA SER A 151 -0.04 -15.23 -8.33
C SER A 151 -0.42 -16.70 -8.45
N GLU A 152 0.46 -17.61 -8.03
CA GLU A 152 0.17 -19.05 -7.96
C GLU A 152 -1.00 -19.34 -7.02
N LEU A 153 -1.01 -18.71 -5.83
CA LEU A 153 -2.08 -18.88 -4.86
C LEU A 153 -3.42 -18.38 -5.41
N TYR A 154 -3.42 -17.20 -6.02
CA TYR A 154 -4.60 -16.62 -6.66
C TYR A 154 -5.22 -17.59 -7.67
N MET A 155 -4.40 -18.17 -8.55
CA MET A 155 -4.87 -19.10 -9.58
C MET A 155 -5.46 -20.38 -8.96
N LYS A 156 -4.80 -20.95 -7.95
CA LYS A 156 -5.29 -22.16 -7.26
C LYS A 156 -6.63 -21.93 -6.57
N LEU A 157 -6.74 -20.86 -5.81
CA LEU A 157 -7.98 -20.54 -5.08
C LEU A 157 -9.11 -20.15 -6.03
N LYS A 158 -8.80 -19.46 -7.13
CA LYS A 158 -9.76 -19.17 -8.21
C LYS A 158 -10.37 -20.46 -8.78
N GLU A 159 -9.53 -21.43 -9.12
CA GLU A 159 -9.98 -22.73 -9.65
C GLU A 159 -10.87 -23.49 -8.65
N MET A 160 -10.51 -23.47 -7.35
CA MET A 160 -11.29 -24.12 -6.29
C MET A 160 -12.66 -23.47 -6.08
N ALA A 161 -12.72 -22.14 -6.15
CA ALA A 161 -13.94 -21.37 -6.01
C ALA A 161 -14.85 -21.42 -7.26
N GLN A 162 -14.36 -21.97 -8.38
CA GLN A 162 -15.06 -22.03 -9.67
C GLN A 162 -15.50 -20.64 -10.19
N ILE A 163 -14.76 -19.59 -9.82
CA ILE A 163 -14.90 -18.22 -10.30
C ILE A 163 -13.86 -17.93 -11.38
#